data_AF-R7M9B5-F1
#
_entry.id   AF-R7M9B5-F1
#
_cell.length_a   1.000
_cell.length_b   1.000
_cell.length_c   1.000
_cell.angle_alpha   90.00
_cell.angle_beta   90.00
_cell.angle_gamma   90.00
#
_symmetry.space_group_name_H-M   'P 1'
#
loop_
_entity.id
_entity.type
_entity.pdbx_description
1 polymer ?
#
loop_
_entity_poly.entity_id
_entity_poly.type
_entity_poly.pdbx_seq_one_letter_code
_entity_poly.pdbx_strand_id
1 'polypeptide(L)'
;MEKSIEVYGNIEIKDELDEKINNPIQVEYYKICNNKKKSTEKPYGIGVIKTYSDELETEVEKREFNHIFSKENDANNMLELLIRNKVTPITLKDILKDFVLV
;
A
#
# COMPACT_ATOMS: atom_id res chain seq x y z
N MET A 1 -6.07 0.99 21.98
CA MET A 1 -6.45 0.37 20.69
C MET A 1 -5.15 0.13 19.97
N GLU A 2 -4.65 -1.11 19.90
CA GLU A 2 -3.32 -1.34 19.31
C GLU A 2 -3.51 -1.96 17.93
N LYS A 3 -3.69 -1.07 16.94
CA LYS A 3 -3.42 -1.35 15.53
C LYS A 3 -1.92 -1.17 15.35
N SER A 4 -1.21 -2.17 14.86
CA SER A 4 0.18 -2.02 14.45
C SER A 4 0.27 -1.88 12.93
N ILE A 5 1.22 -1.05 12.50
CA ILE A 5 1.56 -0.84 11.10
C ILE A 5 2.99 -1.33 10.93
N GLU A 6 3.21 -2.15 9.91
CA GLU A 6 4.51 -2.69 9.55
C GLU A 6 4.79 -2.34 8.09
N VAL A 7 5.84 -1.55 7.85
CA VAL A 7 6.30 -1.25 6.49
C VAL A 7 6.80 -2.54 5.86
N TYR A 8 6.25 -2.88 4.70
CA TYR A 8 6.56 -4.11 3.99
C TYR A 8 7.60 -3.87 2.89
N GLY A 9 7.52 -2.73 2.21
CA GLY A 9 8.53 -2.33 1.25
C GLY A 9 8.24 -0.97 0.62
N ASN A 10 9.26 -0.42 -0.04
CA ASN A 10 9.20 0.86 -0.74
C ASN A 10 9.81 0.72 -2.14
N ILE A 11 9.31 1.52 -3.08
CA ILE A 11 9.86 1.64 -4.43
C ILE A 11 9.96 3.11 -4.84
N GLU A 12 10.83 3.36 -5.81
CA GLU A 12 10.90 4.63 -6.52
C GLU A 12 10.36 4.44 -7.94
N ILE A 13 9.48 5.35 -8.37
CA ILE A 13 9.04 5.46 -9.76
C ILE A 13 9.72 6.70 -10.33
N LYS A 14 10.65 6.47 -11.26
CA LYS A 14 11.35 7.52 -12.02
C LYS A 14 10.64 7.68 -13.35
N ASP A 15 10.46 8.93 -13.79
CA ASP A 15 10.03 9.19 -15.14
C ASP A 15 11.22 8.97 -16.08
N GLU A 16 11.09 8.04 -17.03
CA GLU A 16 12.15 7.72 -18.00
C GLU A 16 12.13 8.68 -19.21
N LEU A 17 11.09 9.50 -19.34
CA LEU A 17 10.86 10.36 -20.51
C LEU A 17 11.35 11.80 -20.34
N ASP A 18 11.57 12.25 -19.09
CA ASP A 18 11.98 13.63 -18.81
C ASP A 18 13.43 13.67 -18.30
N GLU A 19 14.35 14.13 -19.15
CA GLU A 19 15.74 14.44 -18.77
C GLU A 19 15.85 15.62 -17.78
N LYS A 20 14.73 16.28 -17.46
CA LYS A 20 14.62 17.29 -16.41
C LYS A 20 14.28 16.64 -15.08
N ILE A 21 15.20 16.83 -14.12
CA ILE A 21 15.07 17.01 -12.65
C ILE A 21 13.66 16.84 -12.03
N ASN A 22 12.91 15.79 -12.37
CA ASN A 22 11.68 15.45 -11.69
C ASN A 22 12.06 14.50 -10.56
N ASN A 23 11.74 14.89 -9.33
CA ASN A 23 12.03 14.07 -8.16
C ASN A 23 11.28 12.73 -8.28
N PRO A 24 11.93 11.61 -7.89
CA PRO A 24 11.31 10.30 -7.98
C PRO A 24 10.06 10.24 -7.10
N ILE A 25 8.98 9.66 -7.64
CA ILE A 25 7.79 9.36 -6.86
C ILE A 25 8.12 8.18 -5.93
N GLN A 26 7.95 8.38 -4.64
CA GLN A 26 8.12 7.34 -3.63
C GLN A 26 6.80 6.62 -3.41
N VAL A 27 6.80 5.30 -3.39
CA VAL A 27 5.62 4.51 -3.04
C VAL A 27 5.98 3.52 -1.94
N GLU A 28 5.30 3.63 -0.79
CA GLU A 28 5.46 2.77 0.38
C GLU A 28 4.23 1.86 0.53
N TYR A 29 4.48 0.58 0.80
CA TYR A 29 3.47 -0.45 1.02
C TYR A 29 3.62 -0.96 2.44
N TYR A 30 2.51 -1.07 3.17
CA TYR A 30 2.53 -1.49 4.55
C TYR A 30 1.37 -2.43 4.88
N LYS A 31 1.63 -3.30 5.85
CA LYS A 31 0.67 -4.21 6.45
C LYS A 31 0.05 -3.57 7.69
N ILE A 32 -1.22 -3.86 7.91
CA ILE A 32 -1.96 -3.46 9.09
C ILE A 32 -2.34 -4.71 9.87
N CYS A 33 -1.98 -4.76 11.15
CA CYS A 33 -2.34 -5.84 12.05
C CYS A 33 -3.25 -5.33 13.16
N ASN A 34 -4.46 -5.86 13.24
CA ASN A 34 -5.43 -5.54 14.29
C ASN A 34 -5.40 -6.62 15.38
N ASN A 35 -4.83 -6.30 16.54
CA ASN A 35 -4.66 -7.25 17.65
C ASN A 35 -5.95 -7.52 18.44
N LYS A 36 -7.06 -6.82 18.15
CA LYS A 36 -8.35 -7.09 18.80
C LYS A 36 -9.05 -8.25 18.09
N LYS A 37 -9.02 -9.41 18.74
CA LYS A 37 -9.81 -10.60 18.39
C LYS A 37 -11.31 -10.38 18.65
N LYS A 38 -12.02 -9.65 17.78
CA LYS A 38 -13.41 -10.02 17.56
C LYS A 38 -13.39 -11.26 16.67
N SER A 39 -14.06 -12.34 17.09
CA SER A 39 -13.94 -13.67 16.46
C SER A 39 -14.33 -13.72 14.98
N THR A 40 -14.95 -12.66 14.46
CA THR A 40 -15.45 -12.56 13.09
C THR A 40 -14.67 -11.58 12.21
N GLU A 41 -13.76 -10.79 12.76
CA GLU A 41 -13.01 -9.79 11.99
C GLU A 41 -11.69 -10.36 11.49
N LYS A 42 -11.44 -10.22 10.19
CA LYS A 42 -10.15 -10.55 9.58
C LYS A 42 -9.08 -9.62 10.16
N PRO A 43 -7.99 -10.12 10.77
CA PRO A 43 -7.08 -9.26 11.54
C PRO A 43 -6.10 -8.46 10.68
N TYR A 44 -5.94 -8.79 9.38
CA TYR A 44 -4.93 -8.17 8.52
C TYR A 44 -5.55 -7.26 7.46
N GLY A 45 -4.89 -6.13 7.22
CA GLY A 45 -5.17 -5.19 6.15
C GLY A 45 -3.87 -4.73 5.48
N ILE A 46 -4.01 -3.87 4.47
CA ILE A 46 -2.88 -3.33 3.71
C ILE A 46 -3.12 -1.85 3.38
N GLY A 47 -2.04 -1.11 3.14
CA GLY A 47 -2.13 0.24 2.62
C GLY A 47 -0.95 0.60 1.73
N VAL A 48 -1.17 1.65 0.94
CA VAL A 48 -0.20 2.22 0.01
C VAL A 48 -0.18 3.73 0.22
N ILE A 49 1.02 4.29 0.32
CA ILE A 49 1.29 5.73 0.37
C ILE A 49 2.15 6.06 -0.86
N LYS A 50 1.73 7.07 -1.60
CA LYS A 50 2.52 7.68 -2.67
C LYS A 50 2.89 9.09 -2.21
N THR A 51 4.18 9.39 -2.27
CA THR A 51 4.70 10.71 -1.94
C THR A 51 5.45 11.23 -3.16
N TYR A 52 5.14 12.46 -3.54
CA TYR A 52 5.88 13.22 -4.54
C TYR A 52 6.23 14.57 -3.94
N SER A 53 7.45 15.02 -4.13
CA SER A 53 7.93 16.30 -3.61
C SER A 53 8.65 17.02 -4.74
N ASP A 54 8.41 18.32 -4.91
CA ASP A 54 9.24 19.19 -5.75
C ASP A 54 9.89 20.29 -4.91
N GLU A 55 10.45 21.32 -5.54
CA GLU A 55 11.11 22.43 -4.83
C GLU A 55 10.13 23.30 -4.01
N LEU A 56 8.83 23.22 -4.29
CA LEU A 56 7.79 24.09 -3.73
C LEU A 56 6.91 23.34 -2.73
N GLU A 57 6.52 22.10 -3.04
CA GLU A 57 5.50 21.38 -2.29
C GLU A 57 5.74 19.86 -2.21
N THR A 58 5.00 19.21 -1.32
CA THR A 58 4.98 17.76 -1.15
C THR A 58 3.54 17.29 -1.14
N GLU A 59 3.22 16.45 -2.12
CA GLU A 59 1.92 15.78 -2.23
C GLU A 59 2.01 14.37 -1.66
N VAL A 60 1.00 14.01 -0.86
CA VAL A 60 0.87 12.68 -0.28
C VAL A 60 -0.51 12.13 -0.61
N GLU A 61 -0.53 11.04 -1.37
CA GLU A 61 -1.72 10.23 -1.61
C GLU A 61 -1.65 8.96 -0.76
N LYS A 62 -2.74 8.61 -0.09
CA LYS A 62 -2.80 7.42 0.76
C LYS A 62 -4.11 6.68 0.58
N ARG A 63 -4.04 5.35 0.53
CA ARG A 63 -5.22 4.49 0.62
C ARG A 63 -4.91 3.23 1.40
N GLU A 64 -5.84 2.85 2.27
CA GLU A 64 -5.76 1.62 3.04
C GLU A 64 -7.09 0.90 3.12
N PHE A 65 -7.00 -0.41 3.29
CA PHE A 65 -8.14 -1.29 3.50
C PHE A 65 -7.82 -2.17 4.72
N ASN A 66 -8.73 -2.15 5.68
CA ASN A 66 -8.59 -2.89 6.92
C ASN A 66 -9.48 -4.15 6.85
N HIS A 67 -9.15 -5.17 7.63
CA HIS A 67 -9.95 -6.39 7.76
C HIS A 67 -10.20 -7.15 6.43
N ILE A 68 -9.14 -7.33 5.64
CA ILE A 68 -9.19 -7.96 4.32
C ILE A 68 -8.80 -9.43 4.38
N PHE A 69 -7.77 -9.77 5.17
CA PHE A 69 -7.13 -11.08 5.17
C PHE A 69 -7.20 -11.74 6.54
N SER A 70 -7.48 -13.05 6.54
CA SER A 70 -7.53 -13.86 7.76
C SER A 70 -6.15 -14.30 8.22
N LYS A 71 -5.21 -14.48 7.28
CA LYS A 71 -3.84 -14.92 7.54
C LYS A 71 -2.86 -13.83 7.13
N GLU A 72 -1.77 -13.74 7.87
CA GLU A 72 -0.69 -12.80 7.58
C GLU A 72 -0.05 -13.04 6.21
N ASN A 73 0.14 -14.32 5.87
CA ASN A 73 0.75 -14.70 4.61
C ASN A 73 -0.07 -14.24 3.40
N ASP A 74 -1.40 -14.21 3.51
CA ASP A 74 -2.26 -13.72 2.43
C ASP A 74 -2.06 -12.21 2.22
N ALA A 75 -1.88 -11.44 3.32
CA ALA A 75 -1.55 -10.03 3.25
C ALA A 75 -0.14 -9.79 2.67
N ASN A 76 0.85 -10.58 3.08
CA ASN A 76 2.22 -10.51 2.55
C ASN A 76 2.26 -10.81 1.05
N ASN A 77 1.60 -11.89 0.61
CA ASN A 77 1.51 -12.25 -0.81
C ASN A 77 0.85 -11.13 -1.64
N MET A 78 -0.19 -10.48 -1.10
CA MET A 78 -0.81 -9.34 -1.76
C MET A 78 0.17 -8.17 -1.88
N LEU A 79 0.85 -7.81 -0.79
CA LEU A 79 1.83 -6.72 -0.79
C LEU A 79 2.99 -6.96 -1.77
N GLU A 80 3.47 -8.19 -1.88
CA GLU A 80 4.47 -8.58 -2.87
C GLU A 80 3.99 -8.33 -4.31
N LEU A 81 2.75 -8.72 -4.62
CA LEU A 81 2.14 -8.46 -5.93
C LEU A 81 2.00 -6.96 -6.20
N LEU A 82 1.58 -6.18 -5.20
CA LEU A 82 1.41 -4.73 -5.35
C LEU A 82 2.75 -4.03 -5.63
N ILE A 83 3.81 -4.38 -4.87
CA ILE A 83 5.16 -3.84 -5.07
C ILE A 83 5.68 -4.18 -6.46
N ARG A 84 5.60 -5.46 -6.86
CA ARG A 84 6.12 -5.94 -8.14
C ARG A 84 5.47 -5.24 -9.33
N ASN A 85 4.20 -4.88 -9.20
CA ASN A 85 3.43 -4.18 -10.24
C ASN A 85 3.36 -2.66 -10.04
N LYS A 86 4.09 -2.11 -9.04
CA LYS A 86 4.13 -0.68 -8.73
C LYS A 86 2.75 -0.04 -8.52
N VAL A 87 1.84 -0.76 -7.86
CA VAL A 87 0.45 -0.33 -7.67
C VAL A 87 0.38 0.94 -6.81
N THR A 88 -0.39 1.93 -7.25
CA THR A 88 -0.54 3.21 -6.57
C THR A 88 -1.83 3.27 -5.73
N PRO A 89 -1.97 4.23 -4.79
CA PRO A 89 -3.17 4.35 -3.95
C PRO A 89 -4.49 4.44 -4.73
N ILE A 90 -4.47 5.06 -5.92
CA ILE A 90 -5.65 5.21 -6.78
C ILE A 90 -6.15 3.85 -7.28
N THR A 91 -5.23 3.00 -7.75
CA THR A 91 -5.52 1.69 -8.38
C THR A 91 -5.70 0.56 -7.38
N LEU A 92 -5.23 0.72 -6.14
CA LEU A 92 -5.33 -0.29 -5.07
C LEU A 92 -6.74 -0.88 -4.88
N LYS A 93 -7.77 -0.03 -4.97
CA LYS A 93 -9.16 -0.45 -4.76
C LYS A 93 -9.61 -1.47 -5.81
N ASP A 94 -9.25 -1.23 -7.06
CA ASP A 94 -9.74 -2.04 -8.17
C ASP A 94 -9.02 -3.40 -8.20
N ILE A 95 -7.71 -3.41 -7.94
CA ILE A 95 -6.97 -4.66 -7.70
C ILE A 95 -7.60 -5.48 -6.57
N LEU A 96 -7.91 -4.86 -5.44
CA LEU A 96 -8.48 -5.60 -4.30
C LEU A 96 -9.88 -6.18 -4.58
N LYS A 97 -10.70 -5.52 -5.42
CA LYS A 97 -11.98 -6.08 -5.82
C LYS A 97 -11.79 -7.37 -6.61
N ASP A 98 -10.83 -7.40 -7.52
CA ASP A 98 -10.61 -8.54 -8.40
C ASP A 98 -10.01 -9.75 -7.66
N PHE A 99 -9.20 -9.50 -6.62
CA PHE A 99 -8.48 -10.56 -5.90
C PHE A 99 -9.16 -11.05 -4.61
N VAL A 100 -10.00 -10.23 -3.96
CA VAL A 100 -10.51 -10.54 -2.61
C VAL A 100 -12.03 -10.70 -2.56
N LEU A 101 -12.78 -10.04 -3.44
CA LEU A 101 -14.25 -9.99 -3.38
C LEU A 101 -14.94 -10.99 -4.34
N VAL A 102 -14.26 -12.07 -4.72
CA VAL A 102 -14.81 -13.20 -5.50
C VAL A 102 -15.49 -14.22 -4.59
#